data_AF-A0A536I0C5-F1
#
_entry.id   AF-A0A536I0C5-F1
#
_cell.length_a   1.000
_cell.length_b   1.000
_cell.length_c   1.000
_cell.angle_alpha   90.00
_cell.angle_beta   90.00
_cell.angle_gamma   90.00
#
_symmetry.space_group_name_H-M   'P 1'
#
loop_
_entity.id
_entity.type
_entity.pdbx_description
1 polymer ?
#
loop_
_entity_poly.entity_id
_entity_poly.type
_entity_poly.pdbx_seq_one_letter_code
_entity_poly.pdbx_strand_id
1 'polypeptide(L)'
;MLSRIDHVGIAVRDLDQAIEVYERRLGLRASGRERLENEGIEIAMIPIGESRIELITPLTAESKVEKFLQDRGEAVHHVAYATSDVGASLARAAAGGGQLLDEVARPGAHGTLIGFVHPKSVCGVLTEFVEADGESGS
;
A
#
# COMPACT_ATOMS: atom_id res chain seq x y z
N MET A 1 -15.58 2.83 -8.59
CA MET A 1 -14.86 2.69 -9.89
C MET A 1 -13.42 3.11 -9.65
N LEU A 2 -12.44 2.39 -10.19
CA LEU A 2 -11.03 2.76 -9.98
C LEU A 2 -10.70 4.03 -10.76
N SER A 3 -9.96 4.95 -10.15
CA SER A 3 -9.74 6.30 -10.70
C SER A 3 -8.28 6.60 -11.06
N ARG A 4 -7.34 6.27 -10.16
CA ARG A 4 -5.90 6.48 -10.35
C ARG A 4 -5.10 5.44 -9.58
N ILE A 5 -3.79 5.38 -9.83
CA ILE A 5 -2.87 4.76 -8.88
C ILE A 5 -2.85 5.67 -7.65
N ASP A 6 -3.17 5.10 -6.50
CA ASP A 6 -3.12 5.81 -5.24
C ASP A 6 -1.67 5.87 -4.74
N HIS A 7 -1.05 4.70 -4.61
CA HIS A 7 0.36 4.58 -4.25
C HIS A 7 0.98 3.28 -4.75
N VAL A 8 2.31 3.24 -4.71
CA VAL A 8 3.11 2.02 -4.91
C VAL A 8 3.85 1.76 -3.61
N GLY A 9 3.54 0.62 -2.97
CA GLY A 9 4.21 0.17 -1.76
C GLY A 9 5.54 -0.49 -2.07
N ILE A 10 6.59 -0.11 -1.35
CA ILE A 10 7.95 -0.64 -1.48
C ILE A 10 8.42 -1.08 -0.10
N ALA A 11 8.67 -2.38 0.04
CA ALA A 11 9.20 -2.94 1.27
C ALA A 11 10.70 -2.64 1.38
N VAL A 12 11.11 -2.13 2.53
CA VAL A 12 12.49 -1.76 2.86
C VAL A 12 12.86 -2.27 4.25
N ARG A 13 14.15 -2.54 4.49
CA ARG A 13 14.67 -3.01 5.78
C ARG A 13 14.86 -1.87 6.78
N ASP A 14 15.20 -0.69 6.28
CA ASP A 14 15.48 0.51 7.07
C ASP A 14 14.78 1.70 6.43
N LEU A 15 13.78 2.24 7.13
CA LEU A 15 12.96 3.33 6.63
C LEU A 15 13.73 4.64 6.52
N ASP A 16 14.64 4.92 7.45
CA ASP A 16 15.45 6.15 7.45
C ASP A 16 16.41 6.15 6.27
N GLN A 17 17.11 5.04 6.07
CA GLN A 17 18.02 4.86 4.93
C GLN A 17 17.26 4.95 3.61
N ALA A 18 16.09 4.30 3.51
CA ALA A 18 15.29 4.35 2.29
C ALA A 18 14.86 5.79 1.98
N ILE A 19 14.32 6.53 2.96
CA ILE A 19 13.96 7.94 2.77
C ILE A 19 15.16 8.74 2.25
N GLU A 20 16.33 8.61 2.91
CA GLU A 20 17.53 9.32 2.47
C GLU A 20 17.93 8.99 1.02
N VAL A 21 17.80 7.74 0.59
CA VAL A 21 18.06 7.33 -0.80
C VAL A 21 17.12 8.05 -1.76
N TYR A 22 15.82 8.06 -1.51
CA TYR A 22 14.84 8.74 -2.36
C TYR A 22 15.07 10.26 -2.38
N GLU A 23 15.39 10.85 -1.23
CA GLU A 23 15.64 12.30 -1.14
C GLU A 23 16.92 12.73 -1.84
N ARG A 24 18.03 12.02 -1.64
CA ARG A 24 19.33 12.39 -2.21
C ARG A 24 19.47 12.03 -3.67
N ARG A 25 18.96 10.88 -4.10
CA ARG A 25 19.18 10.38 -5.46
C ARG A 25 18.10 10.84 -6.43
N LEU A 26 16.86 11.03 -5.96
CA LEU A 26 15.73 11.38 -6.82
C LEU A 26 15.19 12.79 -6.53
N GLY A 27 15.65 13.46 -5.47
CA GLY A 27 15.20 14.81 -5.13
C GLY A 27 13.77 14.86 -4.56
N LEU A 28 13.20 13.70 -4.19
CA LEU A 28 11.88 13.62 -3.61
C LEU A 28 11.91 13.99 -2.11
N ARG A 29 10.75 14.11 -1.47
CA ARG A 29 10.62 14.43 -0.05
C ARG A 29 9.54 13.59 0.59
N ALA A 30 9.86 13.00 1.74
CA ALA A 30 8.85 12.32 2.54
C ALA A 30 7.93 13.35 3.22
N SER A 31 6.63 13.13 3.19
CA SER A 31 5.63 14.05 3.74
C SER A 31 5.13 13.66 5.14
N GLY A 32 5.37 12.43 5.58
CA GLY A 32 4.93 11.95 6.90
C GLY A 32 5.27 10.49 7.16
N ARG A 33 5.15 10.07 8.43
CA ARG A 33 5.31 8.69 8.87
C ARG A 33 4.13 8.27 9.73
N GLU A 34 3.79 7.00 9.67
CA GLU A 34 2.74 6.40 10.50
C GLU A 34 3.15 4.99 10.93
N ARG A 35 2.88 4.65 12.18
CA ARG A 35 3.08 3.30 12.73
C ARG A 35 1.74 2.60 12.81
N LEU A 36 1.62 1.50 12.10
CA LEU A 36 0.44 0.64 12.10
C LEU A 36 0.75 -0.58 12.96
N GLU A 37 0.68 -0.39 14.29
CA GLU A 37 1.06 -1.42 15.27
C GLU A 37 0.27 -2.73 15.07
N ASN A 38 -1.00 -2.66 14.68
CA ASN A 38 -1.83 -3.85 14.40
C ASN A 38 -1.34 -4.65 13.17
N GLU A 39 -0.69 -3.99 12.22
CA GLU A 39 -0.11 -4.62 11.03
C GLU A 39 1.39 -4.94 11.24
N GLY A 40 1.97 -4.47 12.35
CA GLY A 40 3.39 -4.62 12.66
C GLY A 40 4.29 -3.93 11.64
N ILE A 41 3.91 -2.75 11.15
CA ILE A 41 4.68 -1.98 10.15
C ILE A 41 4.75 -0.49 10.49
N GLU A 42 5.79 0.16 9.98
CA GLU A 42 5.91 1.61 9.92
C GLU A 42 6.08 2.03 8.46
N ILE A 43 5.41 3.10 8.09
CA ILE A 43 5.37 3.60 6.73
C ILE A 43 5.87 5.04 6.64
N ALA A 44 6.40 5.42 5.49
CA ALA A 44 6.63 6.80 5.10
C ALA A 44 6.10 7.06 3.69
N MET A 45 5.37 8.16 3.53
CA MET A 45 4.79 8.57 2.25
C MET A 45 5.68 9.58 1.55
N ILE A 46 5.89 9.40 0.25
CA ILE A 46 6.59 10.33 -0.64
C ILE A 46 5.65 10.72 -1.77
N PRO A 47 5.06 11.92 -1.75
CA PRO A 47 4.17 12.39 -2.81
C PRO A 47 4.88 12.60 -4.15
N ILE A 48 4.23 12.20 -5.24
CA ILE A 48 4.71 12.44 -6.61
C ILE A 48 3.54 12.52 -7.60
N GLY A 49 3.27 13.74 -8.10
CA GLY A 49 2.10 14.00 -8.94
C GLY A 49 0.80 13.72 -8.18
N GLU A 50 -0.05 12.85 -8.75
CA GLU A 50 -1.33 12.45 -8.15
C GLU A 50 -1.23 11.17 -7.29
N SER A 51 -0.04 10.57 -7.24
CA SER A 51 0.24 9.30 -6.55
C SER A 51 1.29 9.48 -5.45
N ARG A 52 1.56 8.41 -4.72
CA ARG A 52 2.61 8.36 -3.70
C ARG A 52 3.49 7.13 -3.87
N ILE A 53 4.71 7.21 -3.38
CA ILE A 53 5.50 6.03 -3.01
C ILE A 53 5.30 5.84 -1.50
N GLU A 54 4.91 4.63 -1.11
CA GLU A 54 4.83 4.23 0.30
C GLU A 54 6.02 3.35 0.61
N LEU A 55 6.96 3.83 1.42
CA LEU A 55 8.05 3.02 1.94
C LEU A 55 7.56 2.31 3.20
N ILE A 56 7.75 0.99 3.28
CA ILE A 56 7.18 0.15 4.33
C ILE A 56 8.30 -0.66 4.99
N THR A 57 8.47 -0.51 6.29
CA THR A 57 9.40 -1.33 7.09
C THR A 57 8.62 -2.14 8.12
N PRO A 58 8.99 -3.41 8.40
CA PRO A 58 8.39 -4.16 9.49
C PRO A 58 8.83 -3.61 10.85
N LEU A 59 7.92 -3.63 11.82
CA LEU A 59 8.19 -3.37 13.24
C LEU A 59 8.43 -4.65 14.03
N THR A 60 7.95 -5.78 13.53
CA THR A 60 8.02 -7.09 14.19
C THR A 60 8.45 -8.17 13.22
N ALA A 61 9.01 -9.27 13.76
CA ALA A 61 9.47 -10.39 12.96
C ALA A 61 8.32 -11.19 12.30
N GLU A 62 7.12 -11.03 12.84
CA GLU A 62 5.89 -11.72 12.43
C GLU A 62 5.12 -10.97 11.34
N SER A 63 5.51 -9.74 11.02
CA SER A 63 4.86 -8.93 9.98
C SER A 63 4.91 -9.61 8.61
N LYS A 64 3.84 -9.46 7.83
CA LYS A 64 3.79 -9.93 6.43
C LYS A 64 4.91 -9.28 5.58
N VAL A 65 5.29 -8.05 5.91
CA VAL A 65 6.37 -7.33 5.22
C VAL A 65 7.73 -7.92 5.57
N GLU A 66 7.97 -8.34 6.82
CA GLU A 66 9.20 -9.05 7.18
C GLU A 66 9.34 -10.35 6.39
N LYS A 67 8.25 -11.13 6.31
CA LYS A 67 8.24 -12.35 5.49
C LYS A 67 8.52 -12.06 4.02
N PHE A 68 7.92 -11.01 3.45
CA PHE A 68 8.21 -10.59 2.08
C PHE A 68 9.69 -10.25 1.88
N LEU A 69 10.29 -9.48 2.80
CA LEU A 69 11.69 -9.08 2.74
C LEU A 69 12.64 -10.27 2.89
N GLN A 70 12.27 -11.31 3.63
CA GLN A 70 13.04 -12.56 3.71
C GLN A 70 12.98 -13.35 2.39
N ASP A 71 11.80 -13.44 1.78
CA ASP A 71 11.59 -14.22 0.57
C ASP A 71 12.13 -13.53 -0.69
N ARG A 72 12.09 -12.19 -0.75
CA ARG A 72 12.34 -11.40 -1.97
C ARG A 72 13.36 -10.28 -1.83
N GLY A 73 13.74 -9.91 -0.61
CA GLY A 73 14.51 -8.69 -0.37
C GLY A 73 13.68 -7.41 -0.56
N GLU A 74 14.35 -6.27 -0.53
CA GLU A 74 13.71 -4.96 -0.75
C GLU A 74 13.23 -4.83 -2.20
N ALA A 75 11.94 -4.54 -2.37
CA ALA A 75 11.31 -4.46 -3.69
C ALA A 75 9.93 -3.80 -3.61
N VAL A 76 9.35 -3.51 -4.79
CA VAL A 76 7.92 -3.18 -4.90
C VAL A 76 7.10 -4.34 -4.31
N HIS A 77 6.32 -4.01 -3.29
CA HIS A 77 5.48 -4.95 -2.53
C HIS A 77 4.08 -5.05 -3.14
N HIS A 78 3.45 -3.92 -3.45
CA HIS A 78 2.08 -3.88 -3.95
C HIS A 78 1.83 -2.61 -4.79
N VAL A 79 0.70 -2.61 -5.51
CA VAL A 79 0.18 -1.41 -6.19
C VAL A 79 -1.24 -1.16 -5.71
N ALA A 80 -1.51 0.07 -5.28
CA ALA A 80 -2.78 0.51 -4.76
C ALA A 80 -3.53 1.39 -5.76
N TYR A 81 -4.84 1.18 -5.87
CA TYR A 81 -5.72 1.93 -6.77
C TYR A 81 -6.82 2.63 -5.98
N ALA A 82 -6.96 3.94 -6.22
CA ALA A 82 -7.98 4.74 -5.56
C ALA A 82 -9.37 4.39 -6.12
N THR A 83 -10.33 4.20 -5.22
CA THR A 83 -11.73 3.92 -5.53
C THR A 83 -12.65 4.71 -4.61
N SER A 84 -13.89 4.91 -5.05
CA SER A 84 -14.95 5.55 -4.27
C SER A 84 -15.74 4.57 -3.40
N ASP A 85 -15.47 3.27 -3.55
CA ASP A 85 -16.14 2.18 -2.82
C ASP A 85 -15.26 0.92 -2.90
N VAL A 86 -14.58 0.57 -1.80
CA VAL A 86 -13.73 -0.64 -1.71
C VAL A 86 -14.58 -1.90 -1.82
N GLY A 87 -15.75 -1.94 -1.18
CA GLY A 87 -16.64 -3.10 -1.20
C GLY A 87 -17.10 -3.46 -2.61
N ALA A 88 -17.53 -2.46 -3.39
CA ALA A 88 -17.90 -2.65 -4.79
C ALA A 88 -16.70 -3.07 -5.66
N SER A 89 -15.50 -2.60 -5.33
CA SER A 89 -14.27 -2.96 -6.07
C SER A 89 -13.84 -4.40 -5.80
N LEU A 90 -13.91 -4.85 -4.54
CA LEU A 90 -13.70 -6.24 -4.14
C LEU A 90 -14.74 -7.16 -4.79
N ALA A 91 -16.02 -6.80 -4.72
CA ALA A 91 -17.09 -7.58 -5.35
C ALA A 91 -16.89 -7.73 -6.86
N ARG A 92 -16.48 -6.65 -7.55
CA ARG A 92 -16.15 -6.69 -8.97
C ARG A 92 -14.96 -7.61 -9.26
N ALA A 93 -13.89 -7.53 -8.46
CA ALA A 93 -12.72 -8.38 -8.60
C ALA A 93 -13.09 -9.87 -8.42
N ALA A 94 -13.87 -10.20 -7.38
CA ALA A 94 -14.37 -11.55 -7.14
C ALA A 94 -15.26 -12.06 -8.27
N ALA A 95 -16.20 -11.24 -8.77
CA ALA A 95 -17.04 -11.60 -9.91
C ALA A 95 -16.23 -11.86 -11.19
N GLY A 96 -15.07 -11.22 -11.33
CA GLY A 96 -14.10 -11.47 -12.41
C GLY A 96 -13.22 -12.71 -12.19
N GLY A 97 -13.45 -13.51 -11.15
CA GLY A 97 -12.65 -14.68 -10.80
C GLY A 97 -11.42 -14.38 -9.95
N GLY A 98 -11.31 -13.16 -9.40
CA GLY A 98 -10.21 -12.77 -8.53
C GLY A 98 -10.31 -13.42 -7.15
N GLN A 99 -9.22 -14.03 -6.70
CA GLN A 99 -9.05 -14.45 -5.31
C GLN A 99 -8.80 -13.22 -4.42
N LEU A 100 -9.74 -12.93 -3.53
CA LEU A 100 -9.61 -11.87 -2.53
C LEU A 100 -8.74 -12.33 -1.35
N LEU A 101 -7.99 -11.39 -0.76
CA LEU A 101 -7.35 -11.57 0.54
C LEU A 101 -8.22 -11.00 1.66
N ASP A 102 -8.95 -9.92 1.37
CA ASP A 102 -9.94 -9.33 2.26
C ASP A 102 -11.33 -9.48 1.64
N GLU A 103 -12.23 -10.21 2.32
CA GLU A 103 -13.62 -10.35 1.86
C GLU A 103 -14.46 -9.09 2.10
N VAL A 104 -14.04 -8.27 3.07
CA VAL A 104 -14.67 -7.00 3.45
C VAL A 104 -13.60 -5.92 3.60
N ALA A 105 -13.97 -4.66 3.32
CA ALA A 105 -13.09 -3.52 3.55
C ALA A 105 -12.67 -3.43 5.03
N ARG A 106 -11.44 -3.00 5.28
CA ARG A 106 -10.89 -2.82 6.62
C ARG A 106 -10.12 -1.49 6.73
N PRO A 107 -9.88 -0.97 7.94
CA PRO A 107 -9.07 0.23 8.11
C PRO A 107 -7.64 0.06 7.55
N GLY A 108 -7.15 1.10 6.88
CA GLY A 108 -5.78 1.25 6.40
C GLY A 108 -5.06 2.43 7.04
N ALA A 109 -3.92 2.82 6.45
CA ALA A 109 -3.18 4.03 6.83
C ALA A 109 -4.03 5.29 6.62
N HIS A 110 -3.72 6.37 7.37
CA HIS A 110 -4.31 7.69 7.17
C HIS A 110 -5.85 7.71 7.17
N GLY A 111 -6.49 6.83 7.95
CA GLY A 111 -7.95 6.75 8.07
C GLY A 111 -8.68 6.18 6.85
N THR A 112 -7.94 5.63 5.87
CA THR A 112 -8.52 5.03 4.67
C THR A 112 -9.26 3.72 4.96
N LEU A 113 -10.14 3.32 4.05
CA LEU A 113 -10.62 1.95 3.93
C LEU A 113 -9.86 1.26 2.80
N ILE A 114 -9.47 0.00 3.05
CA ILE A 114 -8.65 -0.77 2.13
C ILE A 114 -9.14 -2.21 1.97
N GLY A 115 -8.71 -2.85 0.89
CA GLY A 115 -8.90 -4.29 0.67
C GLY A 115 -7.98 -4.84 -0.42
N PHE A 116 -7.48 -6.05 -0.22
CA PHE A 116 -6.48 -6.65 -1.10
C PHE A 116 -7.01 -7.81 -1.96
N VAL A 117 -6.44 -7.92 -3.16
CA VAL A 117 -6.61 -9.04 -4.08
C VAL A 117 -5.28 -9.80 -4.19
N HIS A 118 -5.34 -11.13 -4.13
CA HIS A 118 -4.16 -11.99 -4.15
C HIS A 118 -3.38 -11.83 -5.47
N PRO A 119 -2.02 -11.76 -5.44
CA PRO A 119 -1.20 -11.60 -6.65
C PRO A 119 -1.40 -12.64 -7.75
N LYS A 120 -1.89 -13.85 -7.42
CA LYS A 120 -2.19 -14.89 -8.42
C LYS A 120 -3.34 -14.49 -9.35
N SER A 121 -4.17 -13.55 -8.92
CA SER A 121 -5.32 -13.06 -9.66
C SER A 121 -4.99 -11.89 -10.57
N VAL A 122 -3.88 -11.18 -10.32
CA VAL A 122 -3.55 -9.91 -10.99
C VAL A 122 -2.09 -9.90 -11.44
N CYS A 123 -1.75 -10.77 -12.39
CA CYS A 123 -0.44 -10.77 -13.06
C CYS A 123 0.79 -10.80 -12.11
N GLY A 124 0.67 -11.42 -10.94
CA GLY A 124 1.72 -11.48 -9.92
C GLY A 124 1.82 -10.25 -9.00
N VAL A 125 0.91 -9.27 -9.13
CA VAL A 125 0.91 -8.02 -8.36
C VAL A 125 -0.08 -8.10 -7.21
N LEU A 126 0.41 -7.94 -5.98
CA LEU A 126 -0.47 -7.72 -4.83
C LEU A 126 -1.20 -6.39 -5.06
N THR A 127 -2.51 -6.46 -5.18
CA THR A 127 -3.35 -5.32 -5.60
C THR A 127 -4.18 -4.85 -4.43
N GLU A 128 -4.13 -3.56 -4.16
CA GLU A 128 -4.90 -2.90 -3.10
C GLU A 128 -5.93 -1.95 -3.71
N PHE A 129 -7.13 -1.92 -3.12
CA PHE A 129 -8.11 -0.86 -3.34
C PHE A 129 -8.11 0.06 -2.14
N VAL A 130 -8.07 1.37 -2.39
CA VAL A 130 -8.02 2.41 -1.35
C VAL A 130 -9.18 3.36 -1.55
N GLU A 131 -9.98 3.53 -0.51
CA GLU A 131 -11.01 4.56 -0.41
C GLU A 131 -10.57 5.54 0.67
N ALA A 132 -10.37 6.79 0.26
CA ALA A 132 -10.02 7.85 1.19
C ALA A 132 -11.21 8.15 2.10
N ASP A 133 -10.94 8.45 3.37
CA ASP A 133 -11.97 9.02 4.24
C ASP A 133 -12.48 10.30 3.57
N GLY A 134 -13.79 10.53 3.65
CA GLY A 134 -14.50 11.51 2.85
C GLY A 134 -14.18 12.98 3.18
N GLU A 135 -12.93 13.41 3.11
CA GLU A 135 -12.58 14.80 2.90
C GLU A 135 -12.55 15.06 1.40
N SER A 136 -13.72 15.51 0.94
CA SER A 136 -13.90 16.33 -0.26
C SER A 136 -12.66 17.19 -0.49
N GLY A 137 -12.15 17.22 -1.72
CA GLY A 137 -11.16 18.21 -2.09
C GLY A 137 -11.62 19.62 -1.69
N SER A 138 -10.64 20.41 -1.25
CA SER A 138 -10.67 21.86 -0.95
C SER A 138 -11.52 22.34 0.21
#